data_AF-A0AAD9WC49-F1
#
_entry.id   AF-A0AAD9WC49-F1
#
_cell.length_a   1.000
_cell.length_b   1.000
_cell.length_c   1.000
_cell.angle_alpha   90.00
_cell.angle_beta   90.00
_cell.angle_gamma   90.00
#
_symmetry.space_group_name_H-M   'P 1'
#
loop_
_entity.id
_entity.type
_entity.pdbx_description
1 polymer ?
#
loop_
_entity_poly.entity_id
_entity_poly.type
_entity_poly.pdbx_seq_one_letter_code
_entity_poly.pdbx_strand_id
1 'polypeptide(L)'
;MSYGLDWYGYSREGSYKYARTHRPRHSTTRTVYSRSKSFTCETWRHLRRHHRWIYLVPFAFVSYTSTTTRSATHLPTPSLTPSFLLSNLGNHIMSDLKATVSETKSSSGHDGFHVTGYEKIEYDFTFIDGIFDVAHPNLADCYKRWGRCLAVTDQNIYNVYGQQMERYFAHYGLELKIHKTKIGEKVKTMPTLLSIVDSMNDFGIIRKVFACAAYRRNTNFIRIPTTVIGLIDASVSIKVAVNYGNYKNRLGAYHAPIHTFLDFTFLRTLATAQIRNGFAELIKISTCAHLGTFNLLDQYCEDLIEKSFGRAPGSSPELIAAADQINRDGILEMLRLETPNLHEIGLDRVIAYGHTWSPLHELVPETPLRHGHAISIDMAYSATLANSRKLLSDAEHRRLLGLFSRAGLSMDHPQFDEEVLARATAAILKTRDGLLRAAVPSPIGSCVFLNDVSAEEMNAALRRHKELMREYPRRGEGIEAYVDASDTGYTENPQAEEERMVEAAVRKAGGLNATNGTNGTHGTNGHAKTNGFANGALTSSNGAAKEQKEQDLVGNGVVKAPATTSLEA
;
A
#
# COMPACT_ATOMS: atom_id res chain seq x y z
N MET A 1 -61.61 22.17 -4.84
CA MET A 1 -60.15 22.40 -4.82
C MET A 1 -59.52 21.22 -4.09
N SER A 2 -59.33 20.02 -4.65
CA SER A 2 -59.07 19.58 -6.05
C SER A 2 -57.67 19.99 -6.52
N TYR A 3 -56.75 19.13 -6.99
CA TYR A 3 -56.62 17.65 -7.16
C TYR A 3 -55.16 17.27 -6.79
N GLY A 4 -54.66 16.03 -6.61
CA GLY A 4 -55.07 14.69 -7.09
C GLY A 4 -54.09 14.19 -8.18
N LEU A 5 -53.43 13.04 -7.97
CA LEU A 5 -52.66 12.19 -8.92
C LEU A 5 -51.85 11.17 -8.05
N ASP A 6 -52.36 9.99 -7.71
CA ASP A 6 -52.59 8.76 -8.49
C ASP A 6 -51.38 7.80 -8.58
N TRP A 7 -51.65 6.56 -8.14
CA TRP A 7 -50.83 5.39 -8.31
C TRP A 7 -51.21 4.66 -9.60
N TYR A 8 -50.23 4.09 -10.29
CA TYR A 8 -50.46 2.94 -11.18
C TYR A 8 -49.63 1.76 -10.71
N GLY A 9 -50.29 0.64 -10.44
CA GLY A 9 -49.66 -0.58 -9.96
C GLY A 9 -49.34 -1.57 -11.08
N TYR A 10 -48.58 -2.59 -10.73
CA TYR A 10 -48.62 -3.88 -11.43
C TYR A 10 -48.64 -5.00 -10.38
N SER A 11 -49.65 -5.86 -10.45
CA SER A 11 -49.75 -7.09 -9.68
C SER A 11 -49.85 -8.29 -10.61
N ARG A 12 -49.16 -9.37 -10.25
CA ARG A 12 -49.41 -10.79 -10.58
C ARG A 12 -48.43 -11.58 -9.71
N GLU A 13 -48.91 -12.06 -8.57
CA GLU A 13 -49.41 -13.43 -8.39
C GLU A 13 -48.29 -14.48 -8.27
N GLY A 14 -48.24 -15.10 -7.09
CA GLY A 14 -47.20 -16.05 -6.66
C GLY A 14 -47.56 -16.59 -5.28
N SER A 15 -48.66 -17.33 -5.22
CA SER A 15 -49.30 -17.80 -3.98
C SER A 15 -48.55 -18.96 -3.33
N TYR A 16 -48.48 -19.00 -1.99
CA TYR A 16 -48.55 -20.25 -1.21
C TYR A 16 -49.13 -20.02 0.19
N LYS A 17 -49.74 -21.07 0.75
CA LYS A 17 -50.79 -20.99 1.79
C LYS A 17 -50.26 -20.96 3.22
N TYR A 18 -51.05 -20.32 4.10
CA TYR A 18 -50.99 -20.45 5.55
C TYR A 18 -51.20 -21.89 6.04
N ALA A 19 -50.52 -22.25 7.13
CA ALA A 19 -51.00 -23.25 8.08
C ALA A 19 -50.67 -22.79 9.52
N ARG A 20 -51.69 -22.35 10.27
CA ARG A 20 -51.64 -22.16 11.72
C ARG A 20 -52.36 -23.34 12.39
N THR A 21 -51.75 -23.94 13.41
CA THR A 21 -52.44 -24.82 14.37
C THR A 21 -52.24 -24.31 15.80
N HIS A 22 -53.13 -24.71 16.72
CA HIS A 22 -53.34 -24.04 18.01
C HIS A 22 -52.53 -24.59 19.19
N ARG A 23 -52.45 -23.72 20.21
CA ARG A 23 -52.00 -23.84 21.63
C ARG A 23 -52.51 -25.09 22.38
N PRO A 24 -51.92 -25.52 23.54
CA PRO A 24 -51.80 -24.68 24.77
C PRO A 24 -50.53 -24.79 25.65
N ARG A 25 -50.56 -24.02 26.74
CA ARG A 25 -49.48 -23.77 27.72
C ARG A 25 -49.19 -24.98 28.63
N HIS A 26 -47.95 -25.11 29.09
CA HIS A 26 -47.65 -25.37 30.51
C HIS A 26 -46.27 -24.83 30.92
N SER A 27 -46.16 -24.42 32.18
CA SER A 27 -44.94 -23.91 32.81
C SER A 27 -44.20 -25.01 33.58
N THR A 28 -42.87 -25.10 33.46
CA THR A 28 -42.03 -25.62 34.56
C THR A 28 -40.57 -25.23 34.38
N THR A 29 -39.95 -24.81 35.47
CA THR A 29 -38.51 -24.57 35.61
C THR A 29 -37.73 -25.89 35.63
N ARG A 30 -36.63 -25.99 34.87
CA ARG A 30 -35.53 -26.90 35.23
C ARG A 30 -34.19 -26.53 34.58
N THR A 31 -33.21 -26.22 35.42
CA THR A 31 -31.80 -26.16 35.06
C THR A 31 -31.27 -27.58 34.83
N VAL A 32 -30.63 -27.85 33.69
CA VAL A 32 -29.85 -29.08 33.47
C VAL A 32 -28.58 -28.76 32.70
N TYR A 33 -27.43 -29.11 33.30
CA TYR A 33 -26.12 -29.16 32.66
C TYR A 33 -26.05 -30.35 31.70
N SER A 34 -25.60 -30.18 30.45
CA SER A 34 -25.01 -31.31 29.71
C SER A 34 -23.99 -30.90 28.65
N ARG A 35 -22.99 -31.77 28.55
CA ARG A 35 -21.69 -31.66 27.89
C ARG A 35 -21.73 -31.53 26.36
N SER A 36 -20.74 -30.79 25.85
CA SER A 36 -19.98 -31.01 24.61
C SER A 36 -20.43 -32.11 23.63
N LYS A 37 -20.65 -31.71 22.37
CA LYS A 37 -20.28 -32.55 21.21
C LYS A 37 -19.44 -31.73 20.23
N SER A 38 -18.24 -32.23 19.96
CA SER A 38 -17.36 -31.82 18.88
C SER A 38 -17.99 -32.16 17.53
N PHE A 39 -17.97 -31.22 16.58
CA PHE A 39 -18.14 -31.54 15.17
C PHE A 39 -16.78 -31.71 14.52
N THR A 40 -16.50 -32.92 14.04
CA THR A 40 -15.30 -33.26 13.28
C THR A 40 -15.40 -32.75 11.85
N CYS A 41 -14.29 -32.23 11.32
CA CYS A 41 -14.21 -31.65 9.99
C CYS A 41 -13.87 -32.73 8.95
N GLU A 42 -14.80 -33.02 8.03
CA GLU A 42 -14.51 -33.94 6.92
C GLU A 42 -15.40 -33.66 5.70
N THR A 43 -14.92 -32.79 4.80
CA THR A 43 -15.06 -32.86 3.31
C THR A 43 -14.62 -31.52 2.67
N TRP A 44 -13.31 -31.33 2.44
CA TRP A 44 -12.79 -30.35 1.46
C TRP A 44 -11.56 -30.92 0.74
N ARG A 45 -11.80 -31.71 -0.30
CA ARG A 45 -10.80 -32.09 -1.32
C ARG A 45 -11.44 -32.00 -2.70
N HIS A 46 -11.32 -30.83 -3.34
CA HIS A 46 -10.85 -30.68 -4.73
C HIS A 46 -11.02 -29.23 -5.20
N LEU A 47 -9.92 -28.46 -5.14
CA LEU A 47 -9.51 -27.44 -6.13
C LEU A 47 -8.18 -26.84 -5.65
N ARG A 48 -7.09 -27.61 -5.80
CA ARG A 48 -5.73 -27.08 -5.72
C ARG A 48 -5.26 -26.73 -7.14
N ARG A 49 -5.19 -25.44 -7.45
CA ARG A 49 -4.19 -24.79 -8.33
C ARG A 49 -4.40 -23.28 -8.27
N HIS A 50 -3.34 -22.53 -8.54
CA HIS A 50 -3.26 -21.07 -8.41
C HIS A 50 -3.30 -20.55 -6.96
N HIS A 51 -2.13 -20.64 -6.31
CA HIS A 51 -1.65 -19.54 -5.45
C HIS A 51 -1.60 -18.23 -6.26
N ARG A 52 -1.49 -17.05 -5.61
CA ARG A 52 -0.66 -15.87 -6.00
C ARG A 52 -1.01 -14.52 -5.28
N TRP A 53 -0.06 -14.01 -4.47
CA TRP A 53 0.41 -12.58 -4.33
C TRP A 53 -0.49 -11.47 -3.54
N ILE A 54 -0.38 -10.08 -3.64
CA ILE A 54 -1.12 -8.86 -2.98
C ILE A 54 -0.50 -7.88 -1.82
N TYR A 55 -0.11 -6.56 -1.97
CA TYR A 55 0.84 -5.67 -1.11
C TYR A 55 0.51 -5.08 0.29
N LEU A 56 1.48 -5.05 1.27
CA LEU A 56 1.46 -4.35 2.60
C LEU A 56 2.41 -3.11 2.73
N VAL A 57 2.08 -2.23 3.68
CA VAL A 57 2.76 -0.95 3.99
C VAL A 57 3.44 -1.05 5.37
N PRO A 58 4.69 -0.60 5.55
CA PRO A 58 5.48 -1.04 6.70
C PRO A 58 5.32 -0.16 7.96
N PHE A 59 5.70 -0.77 9.10
CA PHE A 59 5.90 -0.21 10.46
C PHE A 59 4.68 0.04 11.36
N ALA A 60 4.77 -0.56 12.54
CA ALA A 60 3.98 -0.21 13.72
C ALA A 60 4.76 -0.56 15.02
N PHE A 61 5.04 0.44 15.86
CA PHE A 61 5.86 0.32 17.08
C PHE A 61 5.07 0.57 18.40
N VAL A 62 5.35 -0.18 19.48
CA VAL A 62 4.45 -0.25 20.66
C VAL A 62 5.07 -0.72 21.99
N SER A 63 4.49 -0.29 23.13
CA SER A 63 4.88 -0.72 24.49
C SER A 63 3.85 -0.44 25.62
N TYR A 64 3.72 -1.37 26.60
CA TYR A 64 3.20 -1.19 27.99
C TYR A 64 3.42 -2.48 28.83
N THR A 65 4.05 -2.43 30.03
CA THR A 65 3.56 -3.01 31.33
C THR A 65 4.35 -2.59 32.57
N SER A 66 3.65 -2.44 33.68
CA SER A 66 4.18 -2.71 35.03
C SER A 66 3.19 -3.54 35.86
N THR A 67 3.72 -4.34 36.78
CA THR A 67 2.97 -4.92 37.91
C THR A 67 3.92 -5.05 39.11
N THR A 68 3.72 -4.22 40.13
CA THR A 68 4.32 -4.47 41.45
C THR A 68 3.34 -4.06 42.54
N THR A 69 2.92 -5.03 43.35
CA THR A 69 2.11 -4.82 44.55
C THR A 69 2.99 -4.59 45.77
N ARG A 70 2.76 -3.51 46.54
CA ARG A 70 2.96 -3.51 47.99
C ARG A 70 2.24 -2.35 48.68
N SER A 71 1.89 -2.56 49.95
CA SER A 71 1.11 -1.68 50.81
C SER A 71 1.99 -0.79 51.71
N ALA A 72 1.50 0.40 52.10
CA ALA A 72 1.20 0.78 53.51
C ALA A 72 1.21 2.32 53.80
N THR A 73 0.17 2.77 54.53
CA THR A 73 0.15 3.79 55.62
C THR A 73 0.62 5.25 55.45
N HIS A 74 -0.38 6.16 55.49
CA HIS A 74 -0.53 7.45 56.22
C HIS A 74 0.65 8.43 56.56
N LEU A 75 0.47 9.68 56.08
CA LEU A 75 0.63 11.01 56.75
C LEU A 75 2.04 11.51 57.20
N PRO A 76 2.26 12.85 57.36
CA PRO A 76 1.66 14.02 56.70
C PRO A 76 2.71 15.01 56.11
N THR A 77 2.25 16.18 55.62
CA THR A 77 3.03 17.27 55.00
C THR A 77 3.97 18.03 55.94
N PRO A 78 4.96 18.77 55.38
CA PRO A 78 4.84 20.23 55.46
C PRO A 78 5.12 20.99 54.15
N SER A 79 4.67 22.25 54.14
CA SER A 79 4.80 23.25 53.08
C SER A 79 6.20 23.84 52.92
N LEU A 80 6.58 24.21 51.69
CA LEU A 80 7.42 25.39 51.39
C LEU A 80 7.30 25.73 49.89
N THR A 81 7.01 27.00 49.57
CA THR A 81 7.11 27.55 48.20
C THR A 81 8.52 28.12 47.96
N PRO A 82 8.97 28.18 46.70
CA PRO A 82 9.01 29.51 46.07
C PRO A 82 8.53 29.53 44.61
N SER A 83 8.14 30.72 44.15
CA SER A 83 7.53 30.98 42.85
C SER A 83 8.57 31.10 41.73
N PHE A 84 8.36 30.39 40.62
CA PHE A 84 8.90 30.75 39.30
C PHE A 84 7.88 30.43 38.20
N LEU A 85 7.80 31.33 37.21
CA LEU A 85 6.71 31.46 36.24
C LEU A 85 6.35 30.17 35.46
N LEU A 86 5.08 29.78 35.56
CA LEU A 86 4.38 28.94 34.58
C LEU A 86 3.06 29.63 34.21
N SER A 87 3.12 30.57 33.26
CA SER A 87 1.93 31.08 32.57
C SER A 87 1.62 30.21 31.33
N ASN A 88 0.33 30.01 31.05
CA ASN A 88 -0.22 29.24 29.92
C ASN A 88 -0.18 27.69 30.01
N LEU A 89 -0.74 27.14 31.09
CA LEU A 89 -1.52 25.90 31.03
C LEU A 89 -2.98 26.23 31.38
N GLY A 90 -3.65 26.92 30.46
CA GLY A 90 -4.94 27.58 30.68
C GLY A 90 -5.95 27.37 29.56
N ASN A 91 -6.10 26.12 29.09
CA ASN A 91 -7.34 25.60 28.50
C ASN A 91 -7.22 24.10 28.26
N HIS A 92 -7.50 23.29 29.29
CA HIS A 92 -8.03 21.96 29.01
C HIS A 92 -9.41 22.16 28.39
N ILE A 93 -9.49 22.05 27.05
CA ILE A 93 -10.77 21.87 26.37
C ILE A 93 -11.31 20.51 26.82
N MET A 94 -12.08 20.52 27.90
CA MET A 94 -12.94 19.41 28.25
C MET A 94 -13.90 19.23 27.08
N SER A 95 -13.77 18.09 26.41
CA SER A 95 -14.64 17.71 25.30
C SER A 95 -16.11 17.88 25.71
N ASP A 96 -16.83 18.69 24.94
CA ASP A 96 -18.27 18.95 25.07
C ASP A 96 -19.14 17.76 24.61
N LEU A 97 -18.49 16.75 24.02
CA LEU A 97 -19.06 15.50 23.52
C LEU A 97 -19.69 14.68 24.67
N LYS A 98 -20.96 14.95 24.96
CA LYS A 98 -21.76 14.17 25.91
C LYS A 98 -22.41 12.98 25.21
N ALA A 99 -21.97 11.77 25.54
CA ALA A 99 -22.70 10.56 25.18
C ALA A 99 -24.07 10.51 25.87
N THR A 100 -25.09 9.99 25.17
CA THR A 100 -26.47 9.91 25.66
C THR A 100 -27.08 8.54 25.41
N VAL A 101 -28.04 8.17 26.27
CA VAL A 101 -28.91 7.00 26.09
C VAL A 101 -30.33 7.45 26.40
N SER A 102 -31.28 7.11 25.54
CA SER A 102 -32.71 7.41 25.72
C SER A 102 -33.58 6.22 25.32
N GLU A 103 -34.77 6.09 25.92
CA GLU A 103 -35.77 5.14 25.43
C GLU A 103 -36.36 5.61 24.09
N THR A 104 -36.57 4.68 23.17
CA THR A 104 -37.34 4.89 21.93
C THR A 104 -38.70 4.25 22.06
N LYS A 105 -39.76 4.97 21.70
CA LYS A 105 -41.12 4.43 21.60
C LYS A 105 -41.44 4.00 20.18
N SER A 106 -42.12 2.87 20.01
CA SER A 106 -42.51 2.35 18.69
C SER A 106 -44.03 2.29 18.53
N SER A 107 -44.53 2.64 17.35
CA SER A 107 -45.94 2.44 16.97
C SER A 107 -46.38 0.97 16.97
N SER A 108 -45.44 0.03 16.98
CA SER A 108 -45.69 -1.40 17.14
C SER A 108 -45.93 -1.87 18.59
N GLY A 109 -45.72 -0.99 19.58
CA GLY A 109 -45.73 -1.35 21.00
C GLY A 109 -44.45 -2.04 21.48
N HIS A 110 -43.41 -2.10 20.64
CA HIS A 110 -42.09 -2.63 20.98
C HIS A 110 -41.08 -1.50 21.16
N ASP A 111 -40.97 -1.02 22.39
CA ASP A 111 -40.00 0.02 22.79
C ASP A 111 -38.55 -0.49 22.75
N GLY A 112 -37.59 0.45 22.76
CA GLY A 112 -36.16 0.15 22.68
C GLY A 112 -35.29 1.27 23.26
N PHE A 113 -34.01 1.32 22.85
CA PHE A 113 -33.07 2.36 23.28
C PHE A 113 -32.33 2.96 22.08
N HIS A 114 -32.11 4.28 22.13
CA HIS A 114 -31.21 5.02 21.26
C HIS A 114 -29.95 5.38 22.06
N VAL A 115 -28.78 5.26 21.41
CA VAL A 115 -27.47 5.53 22.01
C VAL A 115 -26.70 6.42 21.07
N THR A 116 -26.21 7.54 21.58
CA THR A 116 -25.27 8.43 20.88
C THR A 116 -23.96 8.44 21.67
N GLY A 117 -22.88 8.02 21.02
CA GLY A 117 -21.52 8.06 21.57
C GLY A 117 -20.60 8.84 20.63
N TYR A 118 -19.52 9.37 21.19
CA TYR A 118 -18.51 10.11 20.44
C TYR A 118 -17.12 9.63 20.88
N GLU A 119 -16.20 9.51 19.93
CA GLU A 119 -14.82 9.10 20.15
C GLU A 119 -13.90 10.11 19.43
N LYS A 120 -12.85 10.58 20.11
CA LYS A 120 -11.88 11.51 19.50
C LYS A 120 -10.87 10.72 18.67
N ILE A 121 -10.66 11.14 17.42
CA ILE A 121 -9.53 10.70 16.58
C ILE A 121 -8.54 11.86 16.52
N GLU A 122 -7.29 11.60 16.89
CA GLU A 122 -6.20 12.59 16.96
C GLU A 122 -4.87 11.86 16.71
N TYR A 123 -4.03 12.42 15.84
CA TYR A 123 -2.77 11.85 15.41
C TYR A 123 -1.91 12.91 14.73
N ASP A 124 -0.59 12.82 14.92
CA ASP A 124 0.36 13.83 14.47
C ASP A 124 1.36 13.30 13.42
N PHE A 125 1.95 14.24 12.67
CA PHE A 125 3.03 14.00 11.71
C PHE A 125 4.24 14.86 12.07
N THR A 126 5.45 14.34 11.87
CA THR A 126 6.68 15.12 12.03
C THR A 126 7.66 14.79 10.94
N PHE A 127 8.05 15.80 10.15
CA PHE A 127 9.17 15.72 9.22
C PHE A 127 10.48 15.77 10.01
N ILE A 128 11.40 14.85 9.71
CA ILE A 128 12.65 14.68 10.45
C ILE A 128 13.67 13.94 9.58
N ASP A 129 14.81 14.55 9.30
CA ASP A 129 15.90 13.89 8.59
C ASP A 129 16.75 13.10 9.60
N GLY A 130 16.76 11.76 9.50
CA GLY A 130 17.49 10.89 10.42
C GLY A 130 16.75 10.62 11.73
N ILE A 131 15.63 9.89 11.67
CA ILE A 131 14.82 9.48 12.84
C ILE A 131 15.59 8.58 13.84
N PHE A 132 16.64 7.90 13.37
CA PHE A 132 17.55 7.09 14.19
C PHE A 132 18.91 7.78 14.42
N ASP A 133 19.02 9.10 14.22
CA ASP A 133 20.16 9.87 14.71
C ASP A 133 20.01 10.09 16.22
N VAL A 134 21.06 9.77 16.99
CA VAL A 134 21.07 9.94 18.45
C VAL A 134 20.93 11.40 18.88
N ALA A 135 21.18 12.37 18.00
CA ALA A 135 20.91 13.79 18.24
C ALA A 135 19.41 14.13 18.31
N HIS A 136 18.53 13.27 17.77
CA HIS A 136 17.09 13.52 17.69
C HIS A 136 16.30 12.69 18.73
N PRO A 137 15.87 13.26 19.87
CA PRO A 137 15.18 12.50 20.92
C PRO A 137 13.73 12.14 20.57
N ASN A 138 13.18 12.65 19.46
CA ASN A 138 11.75 12.61 19.13
C ASN A 138 11.11 11.21 19.20
N LEU A 139 11.76 10.18 18.66
CA LEU A 139 11.26 8.81 18.75
C LEU A 139 11.42 8.23 20.16
N ALA A 140 12.58 8.45 20.78
CA ALA A 140 12.86 7.97 22.13
C ALA A 140 11.91 8.57 23.17
N ASP A 141 11.54 9.84 23.06
CA ASP A 141 10.58 10.54 23.93
C ASP A 141 9.22 9.83 23.99
N CYS A 142 8.75 9.27 22.87
CA CYS A 142 7.54 8.45 22.83
C CYS A 142 7.65 7.16 23.67
N TYR A 143 8.88 6.64 23.87
CA TYR A 143 9.17 5.39 24.57
C TYR A 143 9.76 5.55 25.98
N LYS A 144 10.26 6.74 26.36
CA LYS A 144 10.85 7.01 27.69
C LYS A 144 9.96 6.59 28.86
N ARG A 145 8.66 6.86 28.79
CA ARG A 145 7.66 6.45 29.82
C ARG A 145 7.50 4.93 29.99
N TRP A 146 8.00 4.14 29.04
CA TRP A 146 7.87 2.68 29.00
C TRP A 146 9.20 1.96 29.24
N GLY A 147 10.34 2.62 28.97
CA GLY A 147 11.68 2.02 29.04
C GLY A 147 11.97 0.97 27.95
N ARG A 148 11.02 0.69 27.05
CA ARG A 148 11.12 -0.38 26.06
C ARG A 148 10.21 -0.19 24.84
N CYS A 149 10.53 -0.87 23.75
CA CYS A 149 9.84 -0.79 22.46
C CYS A 149 9.82 -2.15 21.74
N LEU A 150 8.65 -2.54 21.20
CA LEU A 150 8.54 -3.59 20.17
C LEU A 150 8.48 -2.93 18.80
N ALA A 151 9.48 -3.19 17.96
CA ALA A 151 9.52 -2.79 16.56
C ALA A 151 9.01 -3.91 15.65
N VAL A 152 7.97 -3.65 14.85
CA VAL A 152 7.60 -4.51 13.72
C VAL A 152 8.21 -3.92 12.46
N THR A 153 9.19 -4.63 11.89
CA THR A 153 9.99 -4.19 10.74
C THR A 153 9.98 -5.20 9.61
N ASP A 154 10.11 -4.70 8.39
CA ASP A 154 10.55 -5.53 7.28
C ASP A 154 12.01 -5.99 7.47
N GLN A 155 12.33 -7.17 6.95
CA GLN A 155 13.66 -7.78 7.00
C GLN A 155 14.71 -6.97 6.21
N ASN A 156 14.40 -6.46 5.02
CA ASN A 156 15.36 -5.69 4.22
C ASN A 156 15.68 -4.35 4.93
N ILE A 157 14.65 -3.68 5.46
CA ILE A 157 14.86 -2.44 6.23
C ILE A 157 15.68 -2.70 7.49
N TYR A 158 15.46 -3.81 8.20
CA TYR A 158 16.31 -4.16 9.34
C TYR A 158 17.75 -4.50 8.91
N ASN A 159 17.98 -5.15 7.77
CA ASN A 159 19.34 -5.43 7.29
C ASN A 159 20.11 -4.11 7.03
N VAL A 160 19.45 -3.08 6.47
CA VAL A 160 20.09 -1.79 6.16
C VAL A 160 20.21 -0.87 7.39
N TYR A 161 19.17 -0.80 8.24
CA TYR A 161 19.05 0.21 9.30
C TYR A 161 19.05 -0.36 10.72
N GLY A 162 18.97 -1.68 10.91
CA GLY A 162 18.80 -2.32 12.23
C GLY A 162 19.91 -1.97 13.22
N GLN A 163 21.17 -1.90 12.77
CA GLN A 163 22.28 -1.47 13.62
C GLN A 163 22.14 0.00 14.07
N GLN A 164 21.57 0.87 13.23
CA GLN A 164 21.30 2.26 13.59
C GLN A 164 20.15 2.34 14.61
N MET A 165 19.08 1.56 14.40
CA MET A 165 17.97 1.44 15.36
C MET A 165 18.47 0.96 16.73
N GLU A 166 19.27 -0.10 16.77
CA GLU A 166 19.80 -0.66 18.02
C GLU A 166 20.69 0.35 18.75
N ARG A 167 21.58 1.06 18.03
CA ARG A 167 22.38 2.16 18.61
C ARG A 167 21.52 3.28 19.15
N TYR A 168 20.45 3.66 18.44
CA TYR A 168 19.52 4.72 18.86
C TYR A 168 18.82 4.38 20.18
N PHE A 169 18.16 3.21 20.25
CA PHE A 169 17.46 2.79 21.46
C PHE A 169 18.43 2.52 22.63
N ALA A 170 19.63 1.98 22.36
CA ALA A 170 20.66 1.81 23.38
C ALA A 170 21.19 3.14 23.93
N HIS A 171 21.41 4.15 23.09
CA HIS A 171 21.83 5.50 23.51
C HIS A 171 20.83 6.12 24.51
N TYR A 172 19.53 5.93 24.27
CA TYR A 172 18.46 6.43 25.14
C TYR A 172 18.10 5.48 26.30
N GLY A 173 18.83 4.37 26.49
CA GLY A 173 18.59 3.42 27.58
C GLY A 173 17.27 2.64 27.48
N LEU A 174 16.80 2.38 26.26
CA LEU A 174 15.52 1.72 25.97
C LEU A 174 15.72 0.29 25.50
N GLU A 175 15.02 -0.68 26.08
CA GLU A 175 15.00 -2.07 25.63
C GLU A 175 14.30 -2.18 24.26
N LEU A 176 14.99 -2.71 23.24
CA LEU A 176 14.44 -2.85 21.88
C LEU A 176 14.23 -4.34 21.55
N LYS A 177 12.98 -4.75 21.32
CA LYS A 177 12.64 -6.05 20.74
C LYS A 177 12.23 -5.88 19.29
N ILE A 178 12.77 -6.71 18.40
CA ILE A 178 12.49 -6.67 16.96
C ILE A 178 11.64 -7.88 16.56
N HIS A 179 10.45 -7.64 16.02
CA HIS A 179 9.73 -8.60 15.18
C HIS A 179 10.09 -8.31 13.71
N LYS A 180 10.95 -9.17 13.15
CA LYS A 180 11.29 -9.15 11.72
C LYS A 180 10.24 -9.96 10.99
N THR A 181 9.64 -9.37 9.97
CA THR A 181 8.76 -10.07 9.04
C THR A 181 9.23 -9.80 7.61
N LYS A 182 9.00 -10.74 6.70
CA LYS A 182 9.13 -10.45 5.27
C LYS A 182 7.88 -9.69 4.86
N ILE A 183 8.01 -8.45 4.44
CA ILE A 183 6.87 -7.65 3.98
C ILE A 183 6.88 -7.64 2.46
N GLY A 184 5.78 -8.08 1.86
CA GLY A 184 5.66 -8.19 0.41
C GLY A 184 4.21 -8.39 -0.05
N GLU A 185 3.95 -8.33 -1.36
CA GLU A 185 2.65 -8.75 -1.95
C GLU A 185 2.21 -10.09 -1.35
N LYS A 186 3.14 -11.03 -1.30
CA LYS A 186 2.82 -12.46 -1.23
C LYS A 186 2.44 -12.91 0.19
N VAL A 187 2.50 -12.00 1.15
CA VAL A 187 2.51 -12.25 2.59
C VAL A 187 1.63 -11.26 3.37
N LYS A 188 0.86 -10.36 2.73
CA LYS A 188 -0.19 -9.58 3.40
C LYS A 188 -1.44 -10.42 3.66
N THR A 189 -1.34 -11.23 4.70
CA THR A 189 -2.30 -12.29 4.98
C THR A 189 -2.57 -12.40 6.47
N MET A 190 -3.67 -13.07 6.83
CA MET A 190 -4.00 -13.35 8.23
C MET A 190 -2.86 -14.09 8.98
N PRO A 191 -2.16 -15.10 8.42
CA PRO A 191 -0.97 -15.68 9.05
C PRO A 191 0.09 -14.67 9.50
N THR A 192 0.45 -13.69 8.66
CA THR A 192 1.45 -12.65 9.02
C THR A 192 0.92 -11.66 10.06
N LEU A 193 -0.39 -11.38 10.05
CA LEU A 193 -1.03 -10.61 11.12
C LEU A 193 -0.96 -11.38 12.45
N LEU A 194 -1.16 -12.70 12.43
CA LEU A 194 -1.10 -13.56 13.61
C LEU A 194 0.32 -13.69 14.16
N SER A 195 1.37 -13.80 13.33
CA SER A 195 2.76 -13.81 13.83
C SER A 195 3.15 -12.51 14.54
N ILE A 196 2.58 -11.37 14.11
CA ILE A 196 2.70 -10.10 14.83
C ILE A 196 1.95 -10.16 16.17
N VAL A 197 0.73 -10.69 16.20
CA VAL A 197 -0.03 -10.93 17.44
C VAL A 197 0.73 -11.82 18.43
N ASP A 198 1.41 -12.86 17.96
CA ASP A 198 2.20 -13.75 18.80
C ASP A 198 3.39 -13.03 19.42
N SER A 199 4.11 -12.21 18.64
CA SER A 199 5.21 -11.38 19.16
C SER A 199 4.71 -10.26 20.09
N MET A 200 3.46 -9.82 19.93
CA MET A 200 2.81 -8.93 20.90
C MET A 200 2.50 -9.63 22.21
N ASN A 201 2.01 -10.87 22.16
CA ASN A 201 1.77 -11.67 23.36
C ASN A 201 3.08 -11.92 24.11
N ASP A 202 4.11 -12.37 23.39
CA ASP A 202 5.44 -12.73 23.91
C ASP A 202 6.22 -11.52 24.46
N PHE A 203 6.20 -10.36 23.81
CA PHE A 203 6.72 -9.14 24.44
C PHE A 203 5.92 -8.72 25.67
N GLY A 204 4.66 -9.14 25.82
CA GLY A 204 3.75 -8.64 26.85
C GLY A 204 3.23 -7.24 26.51
N ILE A 205 2.72 -7.05 25.29
CA ILE A 205 2.07 -5.80 24.86
C ILE A 205 0.72 -5.66 25.58
N ILE A 206 0.61 -4.70 26.51
CA ILE A 206 -0.69 -4.34 27.10
C ILE A 206 -1.37 -3.30 26.21
N ARG A 207 -2.14 -3.85 25.25
CA ARG A 207 -2.71 -3.14 24.09
C ARG A 207 -1.57 -2.62 23.17
N LYS A 208 -1.74 -2.53 21.84
CA LYS A 208 -0.87 -1.67 21.00
C LYS A 208 -0.61 -1.80 19.41
N VAL A 209 -0.29 -2.94 18.70
CA VAL A 209 0.52 -2.97 17.39
C VAL A 209 -0.03 -2.78 15.95
N PHE A 210 -0.52 -3.80 15.19
CA PHE A 210 -1.06 -3.64 13.79
C PHE A 210 -2.30 -4.52 13.54
N ALA A 211 -2.22 -5.75 14.04
CA ALA A 211 -3.05 -6.17 15.17
C ALA A 211 -3.76 -5.05 15.98
N CYS A 212 -3.25 -3.80 16.11
CA CYS A 212 -3.95 -2.51 16.32
C CYS A 212 -5.46 -2.60 16.55
N ALA A 213 -6.19 -2.74 15.46
CA ALA A 213 -7.64 -2.66 15.50
C ALA A 213 -8.23 -3.88 16.25
N ALA A 214 -7.63 -5.06 16.09
CA ALA A 214 -8.15 -6.33 16.61
C ALA A 214 -7.69 -6.67 18.03
N TYR A 215 -6.38 -6.58 18.31
CA TYR A 215 -5.73 -6.99 19.55
C TYR A 215 -6.20 -6.11 20.69
N ARG A 216 -7.00 -6.70 21.59
CA ARG A 216 -7.69 -5.96 22.66
C ARG A 216 -8.52 -4.75 22.11
N ARG A 217 -9.03 -4.86 20.87
CA ARG A 217 -10.07 -4.06 20.18
C ARG A 217 -9.83 -2.59 19.80
N ASN A 218 -8.72 -1.99 20.23
CA ASN A 218 -8.22 -0.69 19.77
C ASN A 218 -6.85 -0.52 20.42
N THR A 219 -5.83 -0.24 19.61
CA THR A 219 -4.48 -0.48 20.07
C THR A 219 -3.52 0.43 19.24
N ASN A 220 -3.12 1.62 19.77
CA ASN A 220 -2.21 2.67 19.23
C ASN A 220 -0.73 2.32 18.89
N PHE A 221 -0.26 2.82 17.77
CA PHE A 221 1.09 2.58 17.23
C PHE A 221 1.75 3.86 16.72
N ILE A 222 3.06 3.80 16.51
CA ILE A 222 3.81 4.82 15.75
C ILE A 222 4.18 4.24 14.37
N ARG A 223 4.05 5.04 13.32
CA ARG A 223 4.52 4.74 11.96
C ARG A 223 5.86 5.43 11.66
N ILE A 224 6.75 4.71 10.98
CA ILE A 224 7.98 5.24 10.38
C ILE A 224 8.05 4.68 8.95
N PRO A 225 7.33 5.25 7.98
CA PRO A 225 7.41 4.81 6.57
C PRO A 225 8.82 4.96 6.00
N THR A 226 9.22 4.02 5.14
CA THR A 226 10.54 3.98 4.50
C THR A 226 10.51 3.92 2.97
N THR A 227 9.31 3.98 2.38
CA THR A 227 9.09 4.00 0.92
C THR A 227 8.32 5.25 0.52
N VAL A 228 8.38 5.67 -0.74
CA VAL A 228 7.61 6.84 -1.22
C VAL A 228 6.11 6.64 -0.96
N ILE A 229 5.51 5.51 -1.38
CA ILE A 229 4.10 5.18 -1.09
C ILE A 229 3.81 5.25 0.42
N GLY A 230 4.72 4.74 1.25
CA GLY A 230 4.60 4.86 2.70
C GLY A 230 4.52 6.32 3.13
N LEU A 231 5.54 7.12 2.78
CA LEU A 231 5.74 8.50 3.23
C LEU A 231 4.61 9.45 2.81
N ILE A 232 4.07 9.33 1.58
CA ILE A 232 3.12 10.31 1.03
C ILE A 232 1.68 9.82 0.87
N ASP A 233 1.38 8.53 1.08
CA ASP A 233 0.01 8.01 1.00
C ASP A 233 -0.32 7.10 2.20
N ALA A 234 0.32 5.94 2.26
CA ALA A 234 -0.20 4.86 3.09
C ALA A 234 0.12 5.01 4.58
N SER A 235 1.09 5.84 4.96
CA SER A 235 1.23 6.33 6.34
C SER A 235 0.50 7.65 6.60
N VAL A 236 -0.14 8.25 5.60
CA VAL A 236 -0.97 9.45 5.74
C VAL A 236 -2.42 9.06 6.02
N SER A 237 -2.97 8.11 5.27
CA SER A 237 -4.30 7.54 5.55
C SER A 237 -4.33 6.74 6.86
N ILE A 238 -5.51 6.61 7.48
CA ILE A 238 -5.74 5.76 8.67
C ILE A 238 -6.21 4.34 8.31
N LYS A 239 -6.27 4.01 7.02
CA LYS A 239 -6.75 2.72 6.51
C LYS A 239 -5.67 1.65 6.68
N VAL A 240 -6.01 0.58 7.39
CA VAL A 240 -5.13 -0.58 7.61
C VAL A 240 -5.87 -1.86 7.26
N ALA A 241 -5.22 -2.76 6.52
CA ALA A 241 -5.87 -3.98 6.02
C ALA A 241 -4.89 -5.13 5.76
N VAL A 242 -5.43 -6.34 5.62
CA VAL A 242 -4.83 -7.50 4.95
C VAL A 242 -5.74 -8.02 3.85
N ASN A 243 -5.21 -8.86 2.96
CA ASN A 243 -5.98 -9.47 1.88
C ASN A 243 -6.66 -10.75 2.36
N TYR A 244 -7.67 -11.19 1.61
CA TYR A 244 -8.36 -12.44 1.85
C TYR A 244 -8.74 -13.12 0.54
N GLY A 245 -8.17 -14.30 0.28
CA GLY A 245 -8.21 -14.91 -1.05
C GLY A 245 -7.65 -13.94 -2.10
N ASN A 246 -8.32 -13.84 -3.25
CA ASN A 246 -7.92 -12.96 -4.35
C ASN A 246 -8.46 -11.52 -4.21
N TYR A 247 -8.80 -11.08 -2.99
CA TYR A 247 -9.37 -9.75 -2.73
C TYR A 247 -8.39 -8.86 -1.95
N LYS A 248 -7.87 -7.84 -2.63
CA LYS A 248 -7.00 -6.80 -2.04
C LYS A 248 -7.73 -6.02 -0.94
N ASN A 249 -7.02 -5.76 0.16
CA ASN A 249 -7.45 -4.95 1.31
C ASN A 249 -8.81 -5.34 1.94
N ARG A 250 -9.29 -6.58 1.75
CA ARG A 250 -10.66 -6.99 2.12
C ARG A 250 -10.93 -7.03 3.63
N LEU A 251 -9.91 -7.27 4.47
CA LEU A 251 -10.07 -7.35 5.92
C LEU A 251 -9.27 -6.22 6.56
N GLY A 252 -9.95 -5.20 7.11
CA GLY A 252 -9.29 -4.01 7.59
C GLY A 252 -10.09 -3.19 8.61
N ALA A 253 -9.54 -2.02 8.94
CA ALA A 253 -10.13 -1.05 9.85
C ALA A 253 -9.65 0.37 9.52
N TYR A 254 -10.41 1.36 10.00
CA TYR A 254 -9.94 2.73 10.16
C TYR A 254 -9.29 2.85 11.54
N HIS A 255 -7.97 3.01 11.58
CA HIS A 255 -7.23 3.03 12.83
C HIS A 255 -5.97 3.89 12.71
N ALA A 256 -6.05 5.10 13.28
CA ALA A 256 -4.96 6.06 13.26
C ALA A 256 -3.77 5.61 14.13
N PRO A 257 -2.51 5.88 13.71
CA PRO A 257 -1.38 5.88 14.63
C PRO A 257 -1.54 7.00 15.66
N ILE A 258 -0.78 6.98 16.74
CA ILE A 258 -0.63 8.20 17.56
C ILE A 258 0.33 9.21 16.92
N HIS A 259 1.32 8.72 16.18
CA HIS A 259 2.33 9.56 15.54
C HIS A 259 2.86 8.92 14.26
N THR A 260 3.22 9.73 13.27
CA THR A 260 3.94 9.31 12.07
C THR A 260 5.20 10.16 11.88
N PHE A 261 6.37 9.54 11.90
CA PHE A 261 7.64 10.21 11.60
C PHE A 261 7.99 10.05 10.13
N LEU A 262 8.13 11.17 9.43
CA LEU A 262 8.37 11.26 7.99
C LEU A 262 9.84 11.60 7.74
N ASP A 263 10.65 10.55 7.60
CA ASP A 263 12.08 10.66 7.30
C ASP A 263 12.32 10.30 5.82
N PHE A 264 12.48 11.33 5.00
CA PHE A 264 12.72 11.15 3.57
C PHE A 264 14.15 10.64 3.28
N THR A 265 15.08 10.67 4.24
CA THR A 265 16.45 10.18 4.02
C THR A 265 16.51 8.67 3.79
N PHE A 266 15.47 7.91 4.17
CA PHE A 266 15.30 6.50 3.79
C PHE A 266 15.29 6.28 2.27
N LEU A 267 14.81 7.26 1.48
CA LEU A 267 14.76 7.16 0.02
C LEU A 267 16.14 7.00 -0.63
N ARG A 268 17.23 7.36 0.07
CA ARG A 268 18.62 7.19 -0.38
C ARG A 268 18.99 5.73 -0.69
N THR A 269 18.39 4.77 0.04
CA THR A 269 18.65 3.32 -0.12
C THR A 269 17.52 2.59 -0.84
N LEU A 270 16.40 3.28 -1.10
CA LEU A 270 15.25 2.70 -1.76
C LEU A 270 15.53 2.49 -3.27
N ALA A 271 15.20 1.31 -3.78
CA ALA A 271 15.38 0.98 -5.20
C ALA A 271 14.61 1.93 -6.12
N THR A 272 15.18 2.27 -7.29
CA THR A 272 14.59 3.23 -8.25
C THR A 272 13.19 2.79 -8.72
N ALA A 273 12.94 1.48 -8.88
CA ALA A 273 11.61 0.95 -9.15
C ALA A 273 10.58 1.33 -8.07
N GLN A 274 10.97 1.36 -6.78
CA GLN A 274 10.10 1.77 -5.67
C GLN A 274 9.94 3.29 -5.55
N ILE A 275 10.96 4.07 -5.94
CA ILE A 275 10.85 5.52 -6.10
C ILE A 275 9.79 5.84 -7.16
N ARG A 276 9.88 5.20 -8.34
CA ARG A 276 8.89 5.30 -9.42
C ARG A 276 7.50 4.82 -9.00
N ASN A 277 7.41 3.69 -8.30
CA ASN A 277 6.18 3.11 -7.78
C ASN A 277 5.38 4.14 -6.95
N GLY A 278 6.03 4.90 -6.06
CA GLY A 278 5.37 5.95 -5.30
C GLY A 278 5.23 7.30 -6.00
N PHE A 279 6.02 7.58 -7.05
CA PHE A 279 5.85 8.78 -7.88
C PHE A 279 4.44 8.82 -8.51
N ALA A 280 3.86 7.66 -8.84
CA ALA A 280 2.49 7.55 -9.34
C ALA A 280 1.44 8.15 -8.39
N GLU A 281 1.60 7.97 -7.07
CA GLU A 281 0.65 8.49 -6.08
C GLU A 281 0.74 10.02 -5.93
N LEU A 282 1.92 10.60 -6.19
CA LEU A 282 2.09 12.05 -6.29
C LEU A 282 1.45 12.60 -7.57
N ILE A 283 1.52 11.88 -8.70
CA ILE A 283 0.73 12.22 -9.90
C ILE A 283 -0.76 12.14 -9.59
N LYS A 284 -1.24 11.10 -8.88
CA LYS A 284 -2.66 10.93 -8.51
C LYS A 284 -3.21 12.15 -7.79
N ILE A 285 -2.62 12.52 -6.65
CA ILE A 285 -3.12 13.64 -5.84
C ILE A 285 -3.01 14.97 -6.61
N SER A 286 -1.89 15.22 -7.27
CA SER A 286 -1.64 16.50 -7.94
C SER A 286 -2.51 16.71 -9.18
N THR A 287 -2.77 15.65 -9.95
CA THR A 287 -3.60 15.69 -11.16
C THR A 287 -5.05 16.08 -10.87
N CYS A 288 -5.58 15.72 -9.69
CA CYS A 288 -6.99 15.96 -9.33
C CYS A 288 -7.20 16.99 -8.21
N ALA A 289 -6.16 17.45 -7.50
CA ALA A 289 -6.30 18.38 -6.38
C ALA A 289 -5.18 19.44 -6.23
N HIS A 290 -4.01 19.30 -6.86
CA HIS A 290 -2.89 20.21 -6.60
C HIS A 290 -1.99 20.48 -7.81
N LEU A 291 -2.40 21.45 -8.65
CA LEU A 291 -1.67 21.87 -9.86
C LEU A 291 -0.23 22.32 -9.57
N GLY A 292 0.05 22.92 -8.41
CA GLY A 292 1.40 23.32 -7.99
C GLY A 292 2.36 22.13 -7.91
N THR A 293 1.95 21.06 -7.22
CA THR A 293 2.71 19.81 -7.15
C THR A 293 2.82 19.15 -8.53
N PHE A 294 1.76 19.19 -9.35
CA PHE A 294 1.80 18.63 -10.70
C PHE A 294 2.87 19.31 -11.56
N ASN A 295 2.95 20.64 -11.50
CA ASN A 295 3.94 21.42 -12.24
C ASN A 295 5.37 21.09 -11.80
N LEU A 296 5.62 20.91 -10.50
CA LEU A 296 6.95 20.53 -9.99
C LEU A 296 7.32 19.08 -10.36
N LEU A 297 6.38 18.13 -10.28
CA LEU A 297 6.58 16.75 -10.76
C LEU A 297 6.90 16.71 -12.24
N ASP A 298 6.21 17.51 -13.06
CA ASP A 298 6.42 17.61 -14.50
C ASP A 298 7.78 18.27 -14.83
N GLN A 299 8.17 19.30 -14.09
CA GLN A 299 9.45 19.99 -14.28
C GLN A 299 10.67 19.13 -13.90
N TYR A 300 10.62 18.38 -12.80
CA TYR A 300 11.77 17.66 -12.23
C TYR A 300 11.65 16.13 -12.34
N CYS A 301 10.80 15.62 -13.24
CA CYS A 301 10.38 14.20 -13.28
C CYS A 301 11.53 13.19 -13.21
N GLU A 302 12.47 13.30 -14.15
CA GLU A 302 13.62 12.40 -14.29
C GLU A 302 14.55 12.51 -13.06
N ASP A 303 14.92 13.73 -12.67
CA ASP A 303 15.81 14.00 -11.54
C ASP A 303 15.24 13.47 -10.20
N LEU A 304 13.94 13.64 -9.95
CA LEU A 304 13.29 13.13 -8.73
C LEU A 304 13.38 11.61 -8.63
N ILE A 305 13.36 10.90 -9.76
CA ILE A 305 13.45 9.44 -9.81
C ILE A 305 14.90 8.97 -9.70
N GLU A 306 15.82 9.55 -10.47
CA GLU A 306 17.24 9.17 -10.50
C GLU A 306 17.98 9.54 -9.20
N LYS A 307 17.62 10.67 -8.59
CA LYS A 307 18.26 11.20 -7.37
C LYS A 307 17.50 10.88 -6.09
N SER A 308 16.52 9.97 -6.13
CA SER A 308 15.73 9.56 -4.97
C SER A 308 15.12 10.75 -4.20
N PHE A 309 14.36 11.61 -4.87
CA PHE A 309 13.78 12.84 -4.30
C PHE A 309 14.85 13.75 -3.63
N GLY A 310 15.96 13.95 -4.34
CA GLY A 310 17.10 14.76 -3.88
C GLY A 310 17.95 14.12 -2.76
N ARG A 311 17.69 12.87 -2.37
CA ARG A 311 18.40 12.19 -1.26
C ARG A 311 19.61 11.36 -1.70
N ALA A 312 19.88 11.27 -2.99
CA ALA A 312 21.12 10.70 -3.52
C ALA A 312 22.31 11.70 -3.41
N PRO A 313 23.56 11.22 -3.30
CA PRO A 313 24.75 12.07 -3.38
C PRO A 313 24.79 12.91 -4.67
N GLY A 314 25.22 14.16 -4.56
CA GLY A 314 25.29 15.08 -5.71
C GLY A 314 23.91 15.49 -6.26
N SER A 315 22.89 15.55 -5.41
CA SER A 315 21.63 16.24 -5.70
C SER A 315 21.81 17.75 -5.52
N SER A 316 21.19 18.57 -6.37
CA SER A 316 21.30 20.03 -6.25
C SER A 316 20.38 20.58 -5.14
N PRO A 317 20.70 21.75 -4.54
CA PRO A 317 19.82 22.38 -3.56
C PRO A 317 18.41 22.66 -4.09
N GLU A 318 18.29 23.01 -5.38
CA GLU A 318 17.02 23.28 -6.05
C GLU A 318 16.15 22.02 -6.14
N LEU A 319 16.75 20.87 -6.49
CA LEU A 319 16.07 19.58 -6.55
C LEU A 319 15.62 19.12 -5.16
N ILE A 320 16.44 19.33 -4.13
CA ILE A 320 16.08 19.02 -2.73
C ILE A 320 14.88 19.87 -2.31
N ALA A 321 14.92 21.19 -2.52
CA ALA A 321 13.82 22.09 -2.21
C ALA A 321 12.53 21.75 -2.98
N ALA A 322 12.64 21.41 -4.27
CA ALA A 322 11.50 20.97 -5.08
C ALA A 322 10.90 19.65 -4.57
N ALA A 323 11.74 18.66 -4.23
CA ALA A 323 11.30 17.39 -3.67
C ALA A 323 10.59 17.58 -2.32
N ASP A 324 11.13 18.43 -1.44
CA ASP A 324 10.56 18.69 -0.11
C ASP A 324 9.20 19.40 -0.23
N GLN A 325 9.09 20.37 -1.14
CA GLN A 325 7.82 21.04 -1.45
C GLN A 325 6.78 20.07 -2.02
N ILE A 326 7.15 19.26 -3.02
CA ILE A 326 6.28 18.23 -3.63
C ILE A 326 5.70 17.30 -2.57
N ASN A 327 6.57 16.75 -1.71
CA ASN A 327 6.19 15.78 -0.70
C ASN A 327 5.30 16.41 0.38
N ARG A 328 5.68 17.59 0.88
CA ARG A 328 4.93 18.31 1.91
C ARG A 328 3.53 18.71 1.44
N ASP A 329 3.42 19.25 0.23
CA ASP A 329 2.13 19.66 -0.34
C ASP A 329 1.25 18.45 -0.68
N GLY A 330 1.83 17.37 -1.23
CA GLY A 330 1.10 16.12 -1.51
C GLY A 330 0.48 15.51 -0.24
N ILE A 331 1.26 15.43 0.85
CA ILE A 331 0.77 14.97 2.15
C ILE A 331 -0.32 15.90 2.69
N LEU A 332 -0.11 17.21 2.65
CA LEU A 332 -1.07 18.19 3.18
C LEU A 332 -2.40 18.15 2.42
N GLU A 333 -2.37 18.02 1.09
CA GLU A 333 -3.59 17.95 0.28
C GLU A 333 -4.32 16.61 0.48
N MET A 334 -3.60 15.49 0.60
CA MET A 334 -4.21 14.22 0.97
C MET A 334 -4.90 14.30 2.35
N LEU A 335 -4.25 14.94 3.34
CA LEU A 335 -4.86 15.14 4.66
C LEU A 335 -6.11 16.02 4.60
N ARG A 336 -6.12 17.10 3.78
CA ARG A 336 -7.30 17.95 3.58
C ARG A 336 -8.49 17.18 3.01
N LEU A 337 -8.25 16.25 2.08
CA LEU A 337 -9.29 15.46 1.44
C LEU A 337 -9.80 14.30 2.31
N GLU A 338 -8.93 13.67 3.09
CA GLU A 338 -9.29 12.49 3.91
C GLU A 338 -9.79 12.85 5.32
N THR A 339 -9.31 13.93 5.95
CA THR A 339 -9.68 14.29 7.34
C THR A 339 -11.18 14.55 7.54
N PRO A 340 -11.92 15.19 6.61
CA PRO A 340 -13.38 15.33 6.70
C PRO A 340 -14.14 14.00 6.52
N ASN A 341 -13.46 12.92 6.12
CA ASN A 341 -14.08 11.68 5.64
C ASN A 341 -13.29 10.42 6.05
N LEU A 342 -12.73 10.41 7.28
CA LEU A 342 -11.79 9.39 7.75
C LEU A 342 -12.33 7.95 7.74
N HIS A 343 -13.65 7.76 7.72
CA HIS A 343 -14.32 6.46 7.66
C HIS A 343 -14.95 6.13 6.28
N GLU A 344 -14.66 6.92 5.25
CA GLU A 344 -15.25 6.80 3.89
C GLU A 344 -16.79 6.79 3.87
N ILE A 345 -17.42 7.60 4.71
CA ILE A 345 -18.89 7.77 4.71
C ILE A 345 -19.33 8.50 3.43
N GLY A 346 -18.55 9.48 2.99
CA GLY A 346 -18.64 10.05 1.64
C GLY A 346 -17.87 9.17 0.64
N LEU A 347 -18.52 8.76 -0.45
CA LEU A 347 -17.93 7.86 -1.43
C LEU A 347 -17.37 8.57 -2.67
N ASP A 348 -17.67 9.86 -2.86
CA ASP A 348 -17.07 10.72 -3.88
C ASP A 348 -15.69 11.19 -3.39
N ARG A 349 -14.68 10.34 -3.59
CA ARG A 349 -13.33 10.50 -3.03
C ARG A 349 -12.31 10.86 -4.11
N VAL A 350 -11.80 12.10 -4.09
CA VAL A 350 -10.83 12.61 -5.06
C VAL A 350 -9.58 11.72 -5.15
N ILE A 351 -9.06 11.27 -3.99
CA ILE A 351 -7.87 10.40 -3.95
C ILE A 351 -8.13 8.96 -4.42
N ALA A 352 -9.34 8.64 -4.91
CA ALA A 352 -9.67 7.38 -5.57
C ALA A 352 -9.53 7.46 -7.11
N TYR A 353 -8.98 8.55 -7.64
CA TYR A 353 -8.40 8.59 -8.98
C TYR A 353 -7.33 7.49 -9.12
N GLY A 354 -7.25 6.84 -10.28
CA GLY A 354 -6.38 5.67 -10.47
C GLY A 354 -6.80 4.40 -9.70
N HIS A 355 -7.93 4.42 -8.98
CA HIS A 355 -8.39 3.33 -8.10
C HIS A 355 -9.81 2.84 -8.45
N THR A 356 -10.22 2.96 -9.71
CA THR A 356 -11.53 2.51 -10.19
C THR A 356 -11.45 1.10 -10.77
N TRP A 357 -10.43 0.83 -11.58
CA TRP A 357 -10.18 -0.44 -12.26
C TRP A 357 -8.87 -1.11 -11.82
N SER A 358 -7.88 -0.33 -11.40
CA SER A 358 -6.60 -0.86 -10.91
C SER A 358 -6.70 -1.91 -9.80
N PRO A 359 -7.63 -1.88 -8.81
CA PRO A 359 -7.63 -2.86 -7.72
C PRO A 359 -7.92 -4.30 -8.17
N LEU A 360 -8.53 -4.48 -9.35
CA LEU A 360 -8.69 -5.79 -9.99
C LEU A 360 -7.54 -6.04 -10.97
N HIS A 361 -7.22 -5.06 -11.84
CA HIS A 361 -6.22 -5.23 -12.89
C HIS A 361 -4.80 -5.48 -12.35
N GLU A 362 -4.41 -4.87 -11.23
CA GLU A 362 -3.12 -5.09 -10.56
C GLU A 362 -2.82 -6.59 -10.31
N LEU A 363 -3.89 -7.38 -10.09
CA LEU A 363 -3.85 -8.78 -9.68
C LEU A 363 -4.13 -9.77 -10.83
N VAL A 364 -4.45 -9.27 -12.03
CA VAL A 364 -4.74 -10.09 -13.22
C VAL A 364 -3.48 -10.74 -13.80
N PRO A 365 -2.30 -10.07 -13.86
CA PRO A 365 -1.08 -10.67 -14.38
C PRO A 365 -0.48 -11.75 -13.48
N GLU A 366 0.30 -12.65 -14.08
CA GLU A 366 0.87 -13.82 -13.42
C GLU A 366 1.80 -13.46 -12.23
N THR A 367 2.55 -12.38 -12.39
CA THR A 367 3.22 -11.65 -11.33
C THR A 367 2.51 -10.30 -11.24
N PRO A 368 2.08 -9.82 -10.07
CA PRO A 368 1.25 -8.64 -9.99
C PRO A 368 2.05 -7.43 -10.45
N LEU A 369 1.33 -6.45 -10.97
CA LEU A 369 1.92 -5.14 -11.19
C LEU A 369 2.30 -4.52 -9.86
N ARG A 370 3.38 -3.74 -9.84
CA ARG A 370 3.62 -2.80 -8.75
C ARG A 370 2.44 -1.84 -8.69
N HIS A 371 1.98 -1.53 -7.48
CA HIS A 371 0.75 -0.75 -7.27
C HIS A 371 0.72 0.55 -8.10
N GLY A 372 1.81 1.32 -8.08
CA GLY A 372 2.02 2.53 -8.87
C GLY A 372 1.81 2.36 -10.37
N HIS A 373 2.21 1.21 -10.93
CA HIS A 373 2.02 0.88 -12.34
C HIS A 373 0.57 0.49 -12.66
N ALA A 374 -0.13 -0.18 -11.75
CA ALA A 374 -1.55 -0.49 -11.94
C ALA A 374 -2.43 0.78 -11.84
N ILE A 375 -2.15 1.66 -10.89
CA ILE A 375 -2.88 2.93 -10.77
C ILE A 375 -2.54 3.89 -11.92
N SER A 376 -1.32 3.86 -12.47
CA SER A 376 -0.97 4.73 -13.60
C SER A 376 -1.65 4.32 -14.91
N ILE A 377 -1.93 3.03 -15.12
CA ILE A 377 -2.75 2.56 -16.25
C ILE A 377 -4.19 3.06 -16.10
N ASP A 378 -4.78 2.89 -14.92
CA ASP A 378 -6.12 3.41 -14.59
C ASP A 378 -6.19 4.94 -14.78
N MET A 379 -5.20 5.69 -14.31
CA MET A 379 -5.11 7.15 -14.50
C MET A 379 -4.92 7.55 -15.98
N ALA A 380 -4.06 6.87 -16.74
CA ALA A 380 -3.81 7.20 -18.15
C ALA A 380 -5.04 6.91 -19.04
N TYR A 381 -5.73 5.81 -18.77
CA TYR A 381 -7.04 5.51 -19.37
C TYR A 381 -8.10 6.53 -18.94
N SER A 382 -8.22 6.81 -17.64
CA SER A 382 -9.13 7.83 -17.08
C SER A 382 -8.94 9.21 -17.72
N ALA A 383 -7.69 9.63 -17.94
CA ALA A 383 -7.36 10.89 -18.61
C ALA A 383 -7.80 10.89 -20.08
N THR A 384 -7.77 9.74 -20.74
CA THR A 384 -8.25 9.57 -22.12
C THR A 384 -9.78 9.60 -22.20
N LEU A 385 -10.48 9.06 -21.21
CA LEU A 385 -11.92 9.22 -21.04
C LEU A 385 -12.29 10.69 -20.76
N ALA A 386 -11.58 11.36 -19.84
CA ALA A 386 -11.77 12.78 -19.51
C ALA A 386 -11.56 13.70 -20.74
N ASN A 387 -10.52 13.47 -21.53
CA ASN A 387 -10.28 14.19 -22.78
C ASN A 387 -11.37 13.91 -23.84
N SER A 388 -11.87 12.67 -23.91
CA SER A 388 -12.99 12.31 -24.81
C SER A 388 -14.27 13.08 -24.44
N ARG A 389 -14.50 13.31 -23.13
CA ARG A 389 -15.56 14.19 -22.59
C ARG A 389 -15.23 15.70 -22.58
N LYS A 390 -14.09 16.12 -23.12
CA LYS A 390 -13.61 17.53 -23.11
C LYS A 390 -13.43 18.16 -21.73
N LEU A 391 -13.27 17.32 -20.69
CA LEU A 391 -12.90 17.73 -19.33
C LEU A 391 -11.40 18.07 -19.22
N LEU A 392 -10.58 17.43 -20.07
CA LEU A 392 -9.20 17.81 -20.35
C LEU A 392 -9.07 18.31 -21.79
N SER A 393 -8.32 19.39 -21.98
CA SER A 393 -7.84 19.77 -23.32
C SER A 393 -6.83 18.75 -23.87
N ASP A 394 -6.64 18.72 -25.19
CA ASP A 394 -5.68 17.81 -25.83
C ASP A 394 -4.22 18.12 -25.38
N ALA A 395 -3.95 19.37 -24.99
CA ALA A 395 -2.65 19.79 -24.44
C ALA A 395 -2.42 19.22 -23.03
N GLU A 396 -3.40 19.31 -22.14
CA GLU A 396 -3.34 18.72 -20.80
C GLU A 396 -3.26 17.20 -20.83
N HIS A 397 -4.06 16.56 -21.69
CA HIS A 397 -4.04 15.11 -21.88
C HIS A 397 -2.66 14.63 -22.32
N ARG A 398 -2.06 15.28 -23.34
CA ARG A 398 -0.70 14.99 -23.79
C ARG A 398 0.35 15.26 -22.71
N ARG A 399 0.18 16.33 -21.92
CA ARG A 399 1.09 16.68 -20.81
C ARG A 399 1.10 15.60 -19.73
N LEU A 400 -0.08 15.14 -19.32
CA LEU A 400 -0.25 14.09 -18.30
C LEU A 400 0.28 12.72 -18.77
N LEU A 401 -0.03 12.30 -20.01
CA LEU A 401 0.56 11.09 -20.60
C LEU A 401 2.08 11.23 -20.78
N GLY A 402 2.56 12.41 -21.15
CA GLY A 402 3.98 12.73 -21.22
C GLY A 402 4.69 12.56 -19.87
N LEU A 403 4.08 12.98 -18.76
CA LEU A 403 4.61 12.80 -17.41
C LEU A 403 4.71 11.31 -17.03
N PHE A 404 3.65 10.51 -17.23
CA PHE A 404 3.71 9.06 -16.99
C PHE A 404 4.82 8.40 -17.83
N SER A 405 4.93 8.76 -19.11
CA SER A 405 5.93 8.22 -20.03
C SER A 405 7.37 8.53 -19.61
N ARG A 406 7.66 9.76 -19.17
CA ARG A 406 8.99 10.19 -18.68
C ARG A 406 9.33 9.57 -17.33
N ALA A 407 8.36 9.46 -16.43
CA ALA A 407 8.52 8.74 -15.17
C ALA A 407 8.82 7.23 -15.36
N GLY A 408 8.56 6.70 -16.56
CA GLY A 408 8.67 5.26 -16.85
C GLY A 408 7.51 4.45 -16.27
N LEU A 409 6.42 5.09 -15.87
CA LEU A 409 5.22 4.43 -15.36
C LEU A 409 4.45 3.74 -16.50
N SER A 410 3.70 2.69 -16.16
CA SER A 410 2.84 2.01 -17.15
C SER A 410 1.64 2.89 -17.46
N MET A 411 1.41 3.18 -18.73
CA MET A 411 0.15 3.78 -19.20
C MET A 411 -0.77 2.72 -19.78
N ASP A 412 -0.22 1.64 -20.34
CA ASP A 412 -0.99 0.49 -20.83
C ASP A 412 -0.47 -0.86 -20.31
N HIS A 413 -1.31 -1.88 -20.46
CA HIS A 413 -0.95 -3.29 -20.25
C HIS A 413 -1.79 -4.21 -21.16
N PRO A 414 -1.23 -5.30 -21.73
CA PRO A 414 -1.96 -6.18 -22.64
C PRO A 414 -3.28 -6.74 -22.08
N GLN A 415 -3.28 -7.18 -20.82
CA GLN A 415 -4.47 -7.67 -20.10
C GLN A 415 -5.35 -6.56 -19.48
N PHE A 416 -5.13 -5.28 -19.82
CA PHE A 416 -6.11 -4.23 -19.54
C PHE A 416 -7.01 -4.08 -20.78
N ASP A 417 -7.99 -4.97 -20.88
CA ASP A 417 -8.89 -5.13 -22.03
C ASP A 417 -10.35 -4.86 -21.64
N GLU A 418 -11.26 -4.97 -22.61
CA GLU A 418 -12.70 -4.73 -22.40
C GLU A 418 -13.33 -5.71 -21.38
N GLU A 419 -12.81 -6.94 -21.22
CA GLU A 419 -13.31 -7.92 -20.25
C GLU A 419 -12.88 -7.53 -18.83
N VAL A 420 -11.60 -7.20 -18.64
CA VAL A 420 -11.06 -6.74 -17.36
C VAL A 420 -11.69 -5.42 -16.95
N LEU A 421 -11.90 -4.49 -17.89
CA LEU A 421 -12.58 -3.22 -17.67
C LEU A 421 -14.02 -3.44 -17.18
N ALA A 422 -14.80 -4.30 -17.85
CA ALA A 422 -16.17 -4.63 -17.46
C ALA A 422 -16.23 -5.31 -16.08
N ARG A 423 -15.36 -6.29 -15.82
CA ARG A 423 -15.26 -6.99 -14.53
C ARG A 423 -14.87 -6.06 -13.39
N ALA A 424 -13.93 -5.16 -13.63
CA ALA A 424 -13.47 -4.19 -12.63
C ALA A 424 -14.54 -3.13 -12.35
N THR A 425 -15.26 -2.62 -13.37
CA THR A 425 -16.46 -1.79 -13.19
C THR A 425 -17.52 -2.49 -12.34
N ALA A 426 -17.85 -3.76 -12.63
CA ALA A 426 -18.83 -4.51 -11.85
C ALA A 426 -18.39 -4.79 -10.39
N ALA A 427 -17.08 -4.79 -10.12
CA ALA A 427 -16.54 -4.88 -8.76
C ALA A 427 -16.62 -3.53 -8.03
N ILE A 428 -16.16 -2.44 -8.66
CA ILE A 428 -16.07 -1.13 -8.01
C ILE A 428 -17.45 -0.52 -7.72
N LEU A 429 -18.47 -0.78 -8.56
CA LEU A 429 -19.87 -0.40 -8.29
C LEU A 429 -20.38 -0.98 -6.96
N LYS A 430 -19.97 -2.20 -6.60
CA LYS A 430 -20.34 -2.82 -5.30
C LYS A 430 -19.59 -2.19 -4.13
N THR A 431 -18.39 -1.69 -4.36
CA THR A 431 -17.57 -0.99 -3.36
C THR A 431 -18.02 0.47 -3.15
N ARG A 432 -18.59 1.11 -4.17
CA ARG A 432 -18.97 2.54 -4.19
C ARG A 432 -20.48 2.79 -4.11
N ASP A 433 -21.21 1.83 -3.54
CA ASP A 433 -22.65 1.85 -3.28
C ASP A 433 -23.52 2.12 -4.53
N GLY A 434 -23.34 1.26 -5.54
CA GLY A 434 -24.13 1.26 -6.78
C GLY A 434 -23.75 2.32 -7.82
N LEU A 435 -22.88 3.27 -7.48
CA LEU A 435 -22.42 4.33 -8.38
C LEU A 435 -20.94 4.18 -8.74
N LEU A 436 -20.57 4.56 -9.96
CA LEU A 436 -19.19 4.38 -10.46
C LEU A 436 -18.20 5.31 -9.74
N ARG A 437 -18.60 6.59 -9.55
CA ARG A 437 -17.83 7.67 -8.92
C ARG A 437 -16.38 7.71 -9.41
N ALA A 438 -16.18 7.55 -10.72
CA ALA A 438 -14.83 7.58 -11.30
C ALA A 438 -14.32 9.02 -11.22
N ALA A 439 -13.43 9.27 -10.28
CA ALA A 439 -12.69 10.52 -10.17
C ALA A 439 -11.86 10.72 -11.45
N VAL A 440 -11.99 11.87 -12.09
CA VAL A 440 -11.20 12.26 -13.27
C VAL A 440 -10.81 13.73 -13.20
N PRO A 441 -9.66 14.13 -13.78
CA PRO A 441 -9.24 15.52 -13.79
C PRO A 441 -10.13 16.41 -14.66
N SER A 442 -10.40 17.63 -14.20
CA SER A 442 -11.23 18.63 -14.89
C SER A 442 -11.08 20.03 -14.29
N PRO A 443 -10.13 20.89 -14.73
CA PRO A 443 -8.91 20.59 -15.50
C PRO A 443 -7.85 19.87 -14.63
N ILE A 444 -6.59 19.78 -15.07
CA ILE A 444 -5.50 19.31 -14.19
C ILE A 444 -5.42 20.17 -12.93
N GLY A 445 -5.38 19.52 -11.76
CA GLY A 445 -5.42 20.13 -10.42
C GLY A 445 -6.83 20.24 -9.83
N SER A 446 -7.86 19.76 -10.53
CA SER A 446 -9.27 19.74 -10.11
C SER A 446 -9.92 18.41 -10.48
N CYS A 447 -11.04 18.06 -9.85
CA CYS A 447 -11.67 16.74 -9.99
C CYS A 447 -13.18 16.82 -10.23
N VAL A 448 -13.71 15.93 -11.07
CA VAL A 448 -15.14 15.59 -11.13
C VAL A 448 -15.34 14.08 -11.02
N PHE A 449 -16.56 13.64 -10.72
CA PHE A 449 -16.90 12.22 -10.55
C PHE A 449 -17.87 11.77 -11.64
N LEU A 450 -17.45 10.80 -12.45
CA LEU A 450 -18.30 10.25 -13.51
C LEU A 450 -19.13 9.07 -12.97
N ASN A 451 -20.44 9.14 -13.22
CA ASN A 451 -21.42 8.10 -12.85
C ASN A 451 -22.20 7.56 -14.07
N ASP A 452 -22.22 8.33 -15.15
CA ASP A 452 -23.00 8.19 -16.37
C ASP A 452 -22.15 7.72 -17.54
N VAL A 453 -21.16 6.84 -17.29
CA VAL A 453 -20.27 6.28 -18.33
C VAL A 453 -20.81 4.94 -18.79
N SER A 454 -21.21 4.84 -20.06
CA SER A 454 -21.72 3.59 -20.62
C SER A 454 -20.61 2.59 -20.92
N ALA A 455 -20.95 1.30 -21.06
CA ALA A 455 -19.99 0.27 -21.49
C ALA A 455 -19.43 0.56 -22.89
N GLU A 456 -20.27 1.03 -23.81
CA GLU A 456 -19.86 1.44 -25.16
C GLU A 456 -18.84 2.58 -25.11
N GLU A 457 -19.09 3.60 -24.28
CA GLU A 457 -18.20 4.75 -24.10
C GLU A 457 -16.86 4.35 -23.46
N MET A 458 -16.89 3.52 -22.41
CA MET A 458 -15.69 3.00 -21.77
C MET A 458 -14.83 2.21 -22.77
N ASN A 459 -15.45 1.33 -23.55
CA ASN A 459 -14.75 0.51 -24.53
C ASN A 459 -14.23 1.35 -25.71
N ALA A 460 -14.98 2.35 -26.17
CA ALA A 460 -14.52 3.31 -27.17
C ALA A 460 -13.33 4.15 -26.69
N ALA A 461 -13.37 4.63 -25.44
CA ALA A 461 -12.25 5.32 -24.81
C ALA A 461 -11.03 4.41 -24.65
N LEU A 462 -11.23 3.12 -24.33
CA LEU A 462 -10.14 2.13 -24.23
C LEU A 462 -9.50 1.88 -25.59
N ARG A 463 -10.29 1.69 -26.65
CA ARG A 463 -9.77 1.50 -28.02
C ARG A 463 -8.93 2.72 -28.47
N ARG A 464 -9.45 3.94 -28.27
CA ARG A 464 -8.70 5.19 -28.51
C ARG A 464 -7.42 5.26 -27.66
N HIS A 465 -7.46 4.83 -26.40
CA HIS A 465 -6.29 4.79 -25.54
C HIS A 465 -5.22 3.83 -26.09
N LYS A 466 -5.59 2.58 -26.40
CA LYS A 466 -4.69 1.57 -27.01
C LYS A 466 -4.04 2.05 -28.31
N GLU A 467 -4.75 2.85 -29.12
CA GLU A 467 -4.20 3.44 -30.33
C GLU A 467 -3.15 4.50 -30.02
N LEU A 468 -3.48 5.49 -29.18
CA LEU A 468 -2.56 6.55 -28.73
C LEU A 468 -1.29 5.98 -28.11
N MET A 469 -1.39 4.91 -27.32
CA MET A 469 -0.25 4.30 -26.64
C MET A 469 0.82 3.78 -27.60
N ARG A 470 0.47 3.47 -28.86
CA ARG A 470 1.45 3.07 -29.90
C ARG A 470 2.41 4.19 -30.30
N GLU A 471 2.04 5.44 -30.07
CA GLU A 471 2.85 6.64 -30.34
C GLU A 471 3.84 6.94 -29.21
N TYR A 472 3.65 6.38 -28.01
CA TYR A 472 4.50 6.60 -26.85
C TYR A 472 5.65 5.58 -26.77
N PRO A 473 6.79 5.95 -26.12
CA PRO A 473 7.87 5.03 -25.80
C PRO A 473 7.35 3.74 -25.14
N ARG A 474 7.96 2.60 -25.53
CA ARG A 474 7.60 1.25 -25.05
C ARG A 474 6.11 0.88 -25.30
N ARG A 475 5.43 1.57 -26.22
CA ARG A 475 3.99 1.41 -26.50
C ARG A 475 3.09 1.59 -25.25
N GLY A 476 3.51 2.43 -24.32
CA GLY A 476 2.84 2.64 -23.04
C GLY A 476 3.22 1.66 -21.92
N GLU A 477 4.08 0.67 -22.16
CA GLU A 477 4.58 -0.22 -21.10
C GLU A 477 5.53 0.53 -20.12
N GLY A 478 5.46 0.16 -18.85
CA GLY A 478 6.29 0.75 -17.79
C GLY A 478 7.62 0.03 -17.59
N ILE A 479 8.60 0.77 -17.06
CA ILE A 479 9.93 0.29 -16.67
C ILE A 479 9.83 -0.36 -15.29
N GLU A 480 10.23 -1.63 -15.19
CA GLU A 480 10.18 -2.42 -13.94
C GLU A 480 8.75 -2.52 -13.38
N ALA A 481 7.75 -2.77 -14.23
CA ALA A 481 6.33 -2.68 -13.85
C ALA A 481 5.82 -3.77 -12.88
N TYR A 482 6.55 -4.87 -12.68
CA TYR A 482 6.11 -6.05 -11.95
C TYR A 482 6.86 -6.23 -10.61
N VAL A 483 6.19 -6.91 -9.68
CA VAL A 483 6.73 -7.21 -8.33
C VAL A 483 7.85 -8.27 -8.38
N ASP A 484 8.99 -7.97 -7.79
CA ASP A 484 10.19 -8.83 -7.76
C ASP A 484 10.76 -9.04 -6.33
N ALA A 485 12.02 -9.47 -6.26
CA ALA A 485 12.77 -9.72 -5.03
C ALA A 485 12.88 -8.46 -4.13
N SER A 486 13.10 -7.29 -4.75
CA SER A 486 13.30 -6.01 -4.06
C SER A 486 12.04 -5.57 -3.31
N ASP A 487 10.86 -5.87 -3.85
CA ASP A 487 9.60 -5.60 -3.16
C ASP A 487 9.35 -6.63 -2.04
N THR A 488 9.74 -7.89 -2.21
CA THR A 488 9.18 -9.03 -1.44
C THR A 488 10.04 -9.57 -0.29
N GLY A 489 11.29 -9.10 -0.15
CA GLY A 489 12.24 -9.71 0.80
C GLY A 489 12.61 -11.15 0.42
N TYR A 490 12.47 -11.49 -0.86
CA TYR A 490 12.77 -12.80 -1.44
C TYR A 490 14.03 -12.72 -2.30
N THR A 491 15.18 -12.83 -1.65
CA THR A 491 16.41 -13.27 -2.31
C THR A 491 16.59 -14.75 -2.00
N GLU A 492 16.61 -15.60 -3.03
CA GLU A 492 16.92 -17.04 -2.86
C GLU A 492 18.39 -17.25 -2.48
N ASN A 493 19.22 -16.21 -2.59
CA ASN A 493 20.57 -16.13 -2.04
C ASN A 493 20.80 -14.77 -1.36
N PRO A 494 20.65 -14.66 -0.02
CA PRO A 494 20.79 -13.39 0.69
C PRO A 494 22.18 -12.74 0.57
N GLN A 495 23.26 -13.53 0.58
CA GLN A 495 24.63 -13.00 0.54
C GLN A 495 24.92 -12.31 -0.79
N ALA A 496 24.53 -12.91 -1.92
CA ALA A 496 24.80 -12.35 -3.24
C ALA A 496 24.10 -10.99 -3.47
N GLU A 497 22.92 -10.77 -2.86
CA GLU A 497 22.21 -9.49 -2.98
C GLU A 497 22.66 -8.48 -1.92
N GLU A 498 23.04 -8.92 -0.71
CA GLU A 498 23.70 -8.06 0.29
C GLU A 498 25.03 -7.51 -0.26
N GLU A 499 25.85 -8.38 -0.86
CA GLU A 499 27.08 -8.00 -1.58
C GLU A 499 26.77 -7.01 -2.72
N ARG A 500 25.73 -7.23 -3.53
CA ARG A 500 25.33 -6.28 -4.59
C ARG A 500 24.79 -4.95 -4.07
N MET A 501 24.02 -4.95 -2.98
CA MET A 501 23.49 -3.71 -2.39
C MET A 501 24.61 -2.90 -1.73
N VAL A 502 25.55 -3.57 -1.06
CA VAL A 502 26.77 -2.95 -0.53
C VAL A 502 27.65 -2.47 -1.68
N GLU A 503 27.89 -3.26 -2.73
CA GLU A 503 28.69 -2.87 -3.90
C GLU A 503 28.03 -1.71 -4.65
N ALA A 504 26.71 -1.69 -4.83
CA ALA A 504 25.99 -0.57 -5.44
C ALA A 504 26.07 0.69 -4.57
N ALA A 505 25.95 0.58 -3.24
CA ALA A 505 26.13 1.70 -2.32
C ALA A 505 27.57 2.24 -2.33
N VAL A 506 28.56 1.34 -2.30
CA VAL A 506 30.00 1.66 -2.37
C VAL A 506 30.37 2.26 -3.72
N ARG A 507 29.81 1.77 -4.83
CA ARG A 507 30.04 2.31 -6.18
C ARG A 507 29.37 3.66 -6.39
N LYS A 508 28.23 3.91 -5.72
CA LYS A 508 27.55 5.22 -5.65
C LYS A 508 28.29 6.22 -4.73
N ALA A 509 29.11 5.75 -3.79
CA ALA A 509 29.97 6.56 -2.93
C ALA A 509 31.40 6.75 -3.50
N GLY A 510 31.92 5.77 -4.23
CA GLY A 510 33.31 5.68 -4.71
C GLY A 510 33.62 6.46 -5.98
N GLY A 511 32.64 7.16 -6.58
CA GLY A 511 32.86 8.06 -7.71
C GLY A 511 33.70 9.31 -7.37
N LEU A 512 34.12 9.46 -6.11
CA LEU A 512 34.89 10.58 -5.57
C LEU A 512 36.23 10.10 -4.99
N ASN A 513 37.12 9.57 -5.82
CA ASN A 513 38.59 9.64 -5.63
C ASN A 513 39.36 8.98 -6.80
N ALA A 514 39.85 9.79 -7.75
CA ALA A 514 41.21 9.70 -8.33
C ALA A 514 41.35 10.52 -9.64
N THR A 515 41.60 11.83 -9.52
CA THR A 515 42.27 12.60 -10.60
C THR A 515 43.29 13.56 -9.99
N ASN A 516 44.46 13.64 -10.64
CA ASN A 516 45.62 14.51 -10.39
C ASN A 516 46.58 14.12 -9.24
N GLY A 517 47.88 14.09 -9.56
CA GLY A 517 48.97 13.86 -8.61
C GLY A 517 50.27 13.35 -9.24
N THR A 518 50.90 14.11 -10.13
CA THR A 518 52.21 13.77 -10.73
C THR A 518 53.35 13.81 -9.72
N ASN A 519 54.23 12.79 -9.72
CA ASN A 519 55.69 12.94 -9.82
C ASN A 519 56.38 11.57 -9.94
N GLY A 520 57.46 11.49 -10.71
CA GLY A 520 58.27 10.27 -10.83
C GLY A 520 59.68 10.45 -10.26
N THR A 521 60.39 9.35 -9.98
CA THR A 521 61.86 9.22 -10.14
C THR A 521 62.35 7.78 -9.90
N HIS A 522 63.23 7.33 -10.80
CA HIS A 522 64.32 6.31 -10.71
C HIS A 522 64.21 4.95 -9.97
N GLY A 523 64.81 3.91 -10.60
CA GLY A 523 65.36 2.72 -9.92
C GLY A 523 65.10 1.35 -10.59
N THR A 524 65.45 1.13 -11.87
CA THR A 524 66.61 0.34 -12.35
C THR A 524 66.80 -1.12 -11.88
N ASN A 525 66.87 -2.03 -12.86
CA ASN A 525 67.51 -3.38 -12.88
C ASN A 525 66.89 -4.51 -12.03
N GLY A 526 66.79 -5.76 -12.52
CA GLY A 526 67.07 -6.32 -13.86
C GLY A 526 67.26 -7.86 -13.84
N HIS A 527 67.06 -8.53 -14.98
CA HIS A 527 67.41 -9.95 -15.28
C HIS A 527 66.77 -11.07 -14.41
N ALA A 528 66.61 -12.32 -14.86
CA ALA A 528 66.55 -12.90 -16.21
C ALA A 528 65.87 -14.30 -16.16
N LYS A 529 65.35 -14.74 -17.32
CA LYS A 529 65.16 -16.13 -17.83
C LYS A 529 65.26 -17.32 -16.84
N THR A 530 64.29 -18.23 -16.94
CA THR A 530 64.55 -19.64 -17.31
C THR A 530 63.33 -20.31 -17.95
N ASN A 531 63.56 -21.19 -18.93
CA ASN A 531 62.54 -22.04 -19.55
C ASN A 531 62.31 -23.32 -18.73
N GLY A 532 61.11 -23.89 -18.80
CA GLY A 532 60.80 -25.26 -18.39
C GLY A 532 59.63 -25.83 -19.21
N PHE A 533 59.90 -26.83 -20.04
CA PHE A 533 58.91 -27.48 -20.93
C PHE A 533 58.50 -28.86 -20.36
N ALA A 534 57.42 -29.41 -20.92
CA ALA A 534 56.99 -30.83 -20.85
C ALA A 534 56.43 -31.32 -19.48
N ASN A 535 55.52 -32.30 -19.41
CA ASN A 535 54.73 -33.01 -20.44
C ASN A 535 53.50 -33.65 -19.77
N GLY A 536 52.45 -33.99 -20.53
CA GLY A 536 51.30 -34.74 -19.99
C GLY A 536 50.16 -34.94 -20.98
N ALA A 537 50.29 -35.93 -21.88
CA ALA A 537 49.21 -36.34 -22.79
C ALA A 537 48.52 -37.60 -22.28
N LEU A 538 47.19 -37.68 -22.45
CA LEU A 538 46.45 -38.96 -22.44
C LEU A 538 45.22 -38.92 -23.36
N THR A 539 45.22 -39.87 -24.28
CA THR A 539 44.18 -40.38 -25.20
C THR A 539 43.03 -41.09 -24.43
N SER A 540 41.82 -41.40 -24.95
CA SER A 540 41.20 -41.25 -26.29
C SER A 540 39.70 -41.68 -26.32
N SER A 541 38.92 -41.05 -27.23
CA SER A 541 37.89 -41.61 -28.16
C SER A 541 36.63 -42.40 -27.74
N ASN A 542 35.49 -41.88 -28.21
CA ASN A 542 34.38 -42.51 -29.01
C ASN A 542 33.51 -43.67 -28.49
N GLY A 543 32.18 -43.62 -28.75
CA GLY A 543 31.29 -44.75 -28.39
C GLY A 543 29.78 -44.85 -28.78
N ALA A 544 29.23 -44.11 -29.76
CA ALA A 544 27.95 -44.42 -30.46
C ALA A 544 26.59 -44.51 -29.70
N ALA A 545 25.49 -44.55 -30.47
CA ALA A 545 24.09 -44.31 -30.06
C ALA A 545 23.23 -45.58 -29.90
N LYS A 546 22.00 -45.42 -29.36
CA LYS A 546 20.87 -46.32 -29.63
C LYS A 546 19.51 -45.61 -29.52
N GLU A 547 18.59 -45.97 -30.42
CA GLU A 547 17.20 -45.50 -30.49
C GLU A 547 16.27 -46.25 -29.54
N GLN A 548 15.10 -45.69 -29.27
CA GLN A 548 13.86 -46.48 -29.24
C GLN A 548 12.65 -45.64 -29.71
N LYS A 549 11.83 -46.26 -30.57
CA LYS A 549 10.57 -45.71 -31.10
C LYS A 549 9.39 -46.18 -30.25
N GLU A 550 8.29 -45.43 -30.30
CA GLU A 550 6.98 -46.05 -30.45
C GLU A 550 6.14 -45.22 -31.44
N GLN A 551 5.33 -45.88 -32.25
CA GLN A 551 4.49 -45.27 -33.29
C GLN A 551 3.04 -45.63 -33.00
N ASP A 552 2.12 -44.74 -33.34
CA ASP A 552 0.87 -45.19 -33.95
C ASP A 552 0.38 -44.17 -34.99
N LEU A 553 -0.32 -44.67 -36.01
CA LEU A 553 -0.63 -43.97 -37.26
C LEU A 553 -2.14 -43.96 -37.55
N VAL A 554 -2.49 -43.25 -38.64
CA VAL A 554 -3.81 -43.07 -39.29
C VAL A 554 -4.51 -41.76 -38.89
N GLY A 555 -4.88 -40.87 -39.81
CA GLY A 555 -4.67 -40.86 -41.27
C GLY A 555 -5.57 -39.84 -41.98
N ASN A 556 -5.18 -39.44 -43.20
CA ASN A 556 -5.90 -38.59 -44.16
C ASN A 556 -6.11 -37.11 -43.78
N GLY A 557 -5.41 -36.22 -44.50
CA GLY A 557 -5.77 -34.81 -44.65
C GLY A 557 -6.44 -34.55 -46.00
N VAL A 558 -7.06 -33.38 -46.15
CA VAL A 558 -7.38 -32.76 -47.45
C VAL A 558 -7.07 -31.27 -47.36
N VAL A 559 -6.25 -30.78 -48.30
CA VAL A 559 -6.02 -29.35 -48.51
C VAL A 559 -7.10 -28.80 -49.45
N LYS A 560 -7.74 -27.69 -49.09
CA LYS A 560 -8.37 -26.78 -50.04
C LYS A 560 -8.56 -25.37 -49.48
N ALA A 561 -8.06 -24.40 -50.23
CA ALA A 561 -8.41 -22.99 -50.18
C ALA A 561 -8.76 -22.56 -51.62
N PRO A 562 -9.16 -21.30 -51.86
CA PRO A 562 -10.32 -20.62 -51.27
C PRO A 562 -11.36 -20.32 -52.37
N ALA A 563 -12.55 -19.81 -51.99
CA ALA A 563 -13.51 -19.27 -52.96
C ALA A 563 -14.13 -17.96 -52.43
N THR A 564 -14.04 -16.92 -53.26
CA THR A 564 -14.66 -15.60 -53.11
C THR A 564 -16.09 -15.59 -53.65
N THR A 565 -17.05 -14.92 -52.99
CA THR A 565 -18.04 -14.00 -53.61
C THR A 565 -18.91 -13.29 -52.57
N SER A 566 -18.77 -11.96 -52.52
CA SER A 566 -19.79 -10.89 -52.47
C SER A 566 -21.30 -11.13 -52.18
N LEU A 567 -21.89 -10.06 -51.61
CA LEU A 567 -23.28 -9.53 -51.69
C LEU A 567 -24.23 -9.66 -50.49
N GLU A 568 -24.42 -8.50 -49.84
CA GLU A 568 -25.68 -7.84 -49.43
C GLU A 568 -26.97 -8.67 -49.24
N ALA A 569 -27.50 -8.63 -48.01
CA ALA A 569 -28.90 -8.34 -47.67
C ALA A 569 -28.99 -7.82 -46.22
#